data_AF-A0AAN6YL70-F1
#
_entry.id   AF-A0AAN6YL70-F1
#
_cell.length_a   1.000
_cell.length_b   1.000
_cell.length_c   1.000
_cell.angle_alpha   90.00
_cell.angle_beta   90.00
_cell.angle_gamma   90.00
#
_symmetry.space_group_name_H-M   'P 1'
#
loop_
_entity.id
_entity.type
_entity.pdbx_description
1 polymer ?
#
loop_
_entity_poly.entity_id
_entity_poly.type
_entity_poly.pdbx_seq_one_letter_code
_entity_poly.pdbx_strand_id
1 'polypeptide(L)'
;CSRCKRLRLTDCKAGDRSLSCQNCLDAGANSCNIYGEPTSILCGLLAEKRRLDQEKEDTLSKFQEIAAKLARLETQSRALERKAGEAFSREYALLREEEAGKQAGSSAVTQGSQFPVSEGDRFPSSFGDVDNLDWLS
;
A
#
# COMPACT_ATOMS: atom_id res chain seq x y z
N CYS A 1 -21.97 -42.78 -24.86
CA CYS A 1 -20.88 -41.98 -25.43
C CYS A 1 -21.24 -41.46 -26.83
N SER A 2 -20.62 -40.36 -27.26
CA SER A 2 -20.90 -39.72 -28.57
C SER A 2 -20.59 -40.64 -29.77
N ARG A 3 -19.57 -41.51 -29.67
CA ARG A 3 -19.24 -42.51 -30.71
C ARG A 3 -20.33 -43.57 -30.87
N CYS A 4 -20.77 -44.21 -29.78
CA CYS A 4 -21.86 -45.20 -29.84
C CYS A 4 -23.17 -44.59 -30.35
N LYS A 5 -23.47 -43.34 -29.97
CA LYS A 5 -24.65 -42.61 -30.49
C LYS A 5 -24.56 -42.39 -32.01
N ARG A 6 -23.39 -41.95 -32.53
CA ARG A 6 -23.16 -41.79 -33.98
C ARG A 6 -23.28 -43.10 -34.75
N LEU A 7 -22.76 -44.18 -34.19
CA LEU A 7 -22.78 -45.51 -34.79
C LEU A 7 -24.07 -46.30 -34.54
N ARG A 8 -25.08 -45.68 -33.90
CA ARG A 8 -26.37 -46.31 -33.52
C ARG A 8 -26.20 -47.63 -32.75
N LEU A 9 -25.14 -47.73 -31.94
CA LEU A 9 -24.92 -48.88 -31.06
C LEU A 9 -25.85 -48.77 -29.85
N THR A 10 -26.70 -49.78 -29.64
CA THR A 10 -27.71 -49.85 -28.57
C THR A 10 -27.11 -50.10 -27.20
N ASP A 11 -25.95 -50.77 -27.14
CA ASP A 11 -25.38 -51.30 -25.89
C ASP A 11 -24.19 -50.50 -25.37
N CYS A 12 -24.36 -49.18 -25.22
CA CYS A 12 -23.30 -48.33 -24.65
C CYS A 12 -23.22 -48.48 -23.11
N LYS A 13 -22.62 -49.58 -22.64
CA LYS A 13 -22.40 -49.85 -21.21
C LYS A 13 -21.13 -49.16 -20.70
N ALA A 14 -21.16 -48.66 -19.46
CA ALA A 14 -19.96 -48.11 -18.82
C ALA A 14 -18.91 -49.21 -18.64
N GLY A 15 -17.66 -48.95 -19.02
CA GLY A 15 -16.55 -49.87 -18.78
C GLY A 15 -15.95 -49.68 -17.39
N ASP A 16 -15.18 -50.66 -16.93
CA ASP A 16 -14.56 -50.68 -15.59
C ASP A 16 -13.59 -49.51 -15.34
N ARG A 17 -13.10 -48.86 -16.41
CA ARG A 17 -12.28 -47.66 -16.35
C ARG A 17 -13.15 -46.44 -16.67
N SER A 18 -13.40 -45.65 -15.62
CA SER A 18 -14.43 -44.61 -15.40
C SER A 18 -14.60 -43.49 -16.44
N LEU A 19 -14.02 -43.59 -17.64
CA LEU A 19 -14.18 -42.60 -18.71
C LEU A 19 -14.61 -43.22 -20.05
N SER A 20 -14.51 -44.55 -20.23
CA SER A 20 -14.75 -45.21 -21.52
C SER A 20 -15.81 -46.31 -21.46
N CYS A 21 -16.71 -46.36 -22.45
CA CYS A 21 -17.70 -47.44 -22.60
C CYS A 21 -17.04 -48.69 -23.16
N GLN A 22 -17.62 -49.86 -22.86
CA GLN A 22 -17.07 -51.16 -23.26
C GLN A 22 -16.83 -51.24 -24.78
N ASN A 23 -17.80 -50.80 -25.59
CA ASN A 23 -17.67 -50.77 -27.06
C ASN A 23 -16.54 -49.87 -27.59
N CYS A 24 -16.06 -48.91 -26.80
CA CYS A 24 -14.89 -48.11 -27.16
C CYS A 24 -13.59 -48.72 -26.63
N LEU A 25 -13.62 -49.38 -25.47
CA LEU A 25 -12.48 -50.16 -24.99
C LEU A 25 -12.17 -51.31 -25.95
N ASP A 26 -13.18 -52.08 -26.35
CA ASP A 26 -13.06 -53.21 -27.28
C ASP A 26 -12.58 -52.77 -28.67
N ALA A 27 -12.91 -51.54 -29.07
CA ALA A 27 -12.49 -50.96 -30.34
C ALA A 27 -11.11 -50.27 -30.28
N GLY A 28 -10.41 -50.31 -29.14
CA GLY A 28 -9.15 -49.58 -28.95
C GLY A 28 -9.28 -48.06 -29.12
N ALA A 29 -10.48 -47.52 -28.94
CA ALA A 29 -10.76 -46.11 -29.17
C ALA A 29 -10.35 -45.29 -27.93
N ASN A 30 -9.27 -44.52 -28.07
CA ASN A 30 -8.74 -43.66 -27.01
C ASN A 30 -9.65 -42.47 -26.65
N SER A 31 -10.61 -42.12 -27.51
CA SER A 31 -11.56 -41.02 -27.34
C SER A 31 -12.98 -41.54 -27.11
N CYS A 32 -13.19 -42.18 -25.96
CA CYS A 32 -14.54 -42.43 -25.48
C CYS A 32 -14.94 -41.38 -24.45
N ASN A 33 -16.06 -40.74 -24.68
CA ASN A 33 -16.67 -39.84 -23.72
C ASN A 33 -18.03 -40.39 -23.33
N ILE A 34 -18.07 -41.25 -22.30
CA ILE A 34 -19.31 -41.88 -21.79
C ILE A 34 -20.38 -40.83 -21.52
N TYR A 35 -19.98 -39.73 -20.87
CA TYR A 35 -20.86 -38.69 -20.38
C TYR A 35 -21.44 -37.80 -21.49
N GLY A 36 -20.85 -37.85 -22.70
CA GLY A 36 -21.23 -37.00 -23.82
C GLY A 36 -20.42 -35.71 -23.86
N GLU A 37 -20.28 -35.15 -25.06
CA GLU A 37 -19.50 -33.94 -25.36
C GLU A 37 -19.84 -32.72 -24.47
N PRO A 38 -21.11 -32.47 -24.08
CA PRO A 38 -21.44 -31.35 -23.19
C PRO A 38 -20.88 -31.53 -21.77
N THR A 39 -20.84 -32.76 -21.27
CA THR A 39 -20.44 -33.03 -19.88
C THR A 39 -18.93 -32.97 -19.69
N SER A 40 -18.13 -33.39 -20.70
CA SER A 40 -16.67 -33.20 -20.64
C SER A 40 -16.27 -31.72 -20.68
N ILE A 41 -16.97 -30.92 -21.50
CA ILE A 41 -16.76 -29.47 -21.55
C ILE A 41 -17.14 -28.86 -20.20
N LEU A 42 -18.29 -29.25 -19.63
CA LEU A 42 -18.72 -28.80 -18.31
C LEU A 42 -17.70 -29.17 -17.21
N CYS A 43 -17.17 -30.38 -17.21
CA CYS A 43 -16.14 -30.79 -16.25
C CYS A 43 -14.86 -29.96 -16.39
N GLY A 44 -14.43 -29.66 -17.62
CA GLY A 44 -13.28 -28.78 -17.89
C GLY A 44 -13.53 -27.36 -17.39
N LEU A 45 -14.70 -26.79 -17.66
CA LEU A 45 -15.09 -25.45 -17.19
C LEU A 45 -15.17 -25.38 -15.66
N LEU A 46 -15.69 -26.42 -15.00
CA LEU A 46 -15.73 -26.49 -13.53
C LEU A 46 -14.34 -26.62 -12.92
N ALA A 47 -13.43 -27.36 -13.55
CA ALA A 47 -12.04 -27.46 -13.12
C ALA A 47 -11.33 -26.11 -13.24
N GLU A 48 -11.50 -25.42 -14.37
CA GLU A 48 -10.90 -24.10 -14.58
C GLU A 48 -11.49 -23.06 -13.63
N LYS A 49 -12.80 -23.10 -13.37
CA LYS A 49 -13.43 -22.25 -12.35
C LYS A 49 -12.80 -22.47 -10.97
N ARG A 50 -12.61 -23.73 -10.55
CA ARG A 50 -11.96 -24.03 -9.26
C ARG A 50 -10.52 -23.52 -9.22
N ARG A 51 -9.77 -23.64 -10.32
CA ARG A 51 -8.41 -23.11 -10.44
C ARG A 51 -8.39 -21.59 -10.24
N LEU A 52 -9.30 -20.88 -10.91
CA LEU A 52 -9.44 -19.42 -10.78
C LEU A 52 -9.91 -19.00 -9.39
N ASP A 53 -10.85 -19.74 -8.77
CA ASP A 53 -11.30 -19.48 -7.40
C ASP A 53 -10.13 -19.62 -6.41
N GLN A 54 -9.27 -20.62 -6.58
CA GLN A 54 -8.06 -20.78 -5.75
C GLN A 54 -7.05 -19.65 -5.99
N GLU A 55 -6.80 -19.28 -7.25
CA GLU A 55 -5.89 -18.17 -7.58
C GLU A 55 -6.38 -16.84 -6.99
N LYS A 56 -7.70 -16.63 -6.94
CA LYS A 56 -8.31 -15.48 -6.29
C LYS A 56 -8.03 -15.47 -4.78
N GLU A 57 -8.24 -16.61 -4.11
CA GLU A 57 -8.01 -16.73 -2.67
C GLU A 57 -6.54 -16.50 -2.31
N ASP A 58 -5.62 -17.10 -3.06
CA ASP A 58 -4.18 -16.91 -2.88
C ASP A 58 -3.77 -15.44 -3.08
N THR A 59 -4.39 -14.75 -4.03
CA THR A 59 -4.14 -13.33 -4.29
C THR A 59 -4.68 -12.45 -3.17
N LEU A 60 -5.87 -12.75 -2.64
CA LEU A 60 -6.45 -12.03 -1.50
C LEU A 60 -5.58 -12.19 -0.25
N SER A 61 -5.06 -13.40 0.01
CA SER A 61 -4.13 -13.64 1.12
C SER A 61 -2.87 -12.77 1.00
N LYS A 62 -2.24 -12.74 -0.19
CA LYS A 62 -1.07 -11.87 -0.45
C LYS A 62 -1.41 -10.39 -0.29
N PHE A 63 -2.60 -9.96 -0.71
CA PHE A 63 -3.03 -8.57 -0.55
C PHE A 63 -3.15 -8.19 0.94
N GLN A 64 -3.70 -9.07 1.77
CA GLN A 64 -3.78 -8.85 3.22
C GLN A 64 -2.39 -8.73 3.86
N GLU A 65 -1.41 -9.54 3.43
CA GLU A 65 -0.02 -9.42 3.88
C GLU A 65 0.60 -8.07 3.50
N ILE A 66 0.37 -7.62 2.26
CA ILE A 66 0.87 -6.32 1.77
C ILE A 66 0.21 -5.19 2.56
N ALA A 67 -1.10 -5.24 2.79
CA ALA A 67 -1.82 -4.26 3.58
C ALA A 67 -1.29 -4.20 5.03
N ALA A 68 -1.01 -5.35 5.64
CA ALA A 68 -0.42 -5.40 6.97
C ALA A 68 1.00 -4.80 7.02
N LYS A 69 1.82 -5.02 5.97
CA LYS A 69 3.13 -4.38 5.84
C LYS A 69 3.00 -2.86 5.69
N LEU A 70 2.05 -2.38 4.88
CA LEU A 70 1.80 -0.96 4.70
C LEU A 70 1.42 -0.28 6.02
N ALA A 71 0.47 -0.86 6.77
CA ALA A 71 0.07 -0.33 8.08
C ALA A 71 1.23 -0.25 9.08
N ARG A 72 2.15 -1.22 9.07
CA ARG A 72 3.38 -1.18 9.89
C ARG A 72 4.29 -0.05 9.47
N LEU A 73 4.52 0.13 8.17
CA LEU A 73 5.35 1.22 7.63
C LEU A 73 4.77 2.59 7.97
N GLU A 74 3.46 2.78 7.83
CA GLU A 74 2.78 4.02 8.22
C GLU A 74 2.95 4.31 9.72
N THR A 75 2.81 3.29 10.56
CA THR A 75 3.02 3.43 12.01
C THR A 75 4.46 3.85 12.33
N GLN A 76 5.43 3.26 11.61
CA GLN A 76 6.84 3.64 11.74
C GLN A 76 7.11 5.07 11.26
N SER A 77 6.52 5.50 10.13
CA SER A 77 6.62 6.87 9.62
C SER A 77 6.12 7.88 10.66
N ARG A 78 4.90 7.68 11.19
CA ARG A 78 4.32 8.55 12.22
C ARG A 78 5.15 8.57 13.50
N ALA A 79 5.76 7.44 13.86
CA ALA A 79 6.65 7.39 15.02
C ALA A 79 7.94 8.19 14.79
N LEU A 80 8.51 8.14 13.58
CA LEU A 80 9.67 8.95 13.20
C LEU A 80 9.32 10.44 13.14
N GLU A 81 8.17 10.82 12.57
CA GLU A 81 7.67 12.19 12.55
C GLU A 81 7.51 12.77 13.97
N ARG A 82 6.94 12.00 14.90
CA ARG A 82 6.85 12.42 16.32
C ARG A 82 8.23 12.62 16.95
N LYS A 83 9.16 11.68 16.73
CA LYS A 83 10.53 11.79 17.25
C LYS A 83 11.26 13.00 16.67
N ALA A 84 11.08 13.27 15.38
CA ALA A 84 11.63 14.46 14.74
C ALA A 84 11.04 15.74 15.36
N GLY A 85 9.72 15.82 15.52
CA GLY A 85 9.05 16.96 16.17
C GLY A 85 9.52 17.20 17.61
N GLU A 86 9.71 16.14 18.40
CA GLU A 86 10.27 16.23 19.75
C GLU A 86 11.74 16.69 19.75
N ALA A 87 12.56 16.22 18.80
CA ALA A 87 13.94 16.65 18.64
C ALA A 87 14.02 18.14 18.31
N PHE A 88 13.23 18.60 17.33
CA PHE A 88 13.14 20.02 16.97
C PHE A 88 12.66 20.88 18.15
N SER A 89 11.64 20.42 18.89
CA SER A 89 11.11 21.16 20.04
C SER A 89 12.14 21.27 21.17
N ARG A 90 12.92 20.20 21.42
CA ARG A 90 14.02 20.22 22.40
C ARG A 90 15.13 21.19 21.99
N GLU A 91 15.52 21.17 20.72
CA GLU A 91 16.57 22.06 20.20
C GLU A 91 16.14 23.53 20.27
N TYR A 92 14.90 23.84 19.89
CA TYR A 92 14.34 25.18 20.03
C TYR A 92 14.26 25.66 21.48
N ALA A 93 13.93 24.78 22.43
CA ALA A 93 13.90 25.14 23.86
C ALA A 93 15.30 25.50 24.38
N LEU A 94 16.33 24.72 24.00
CA LEU A 94 17.72 24.99 24.39
C LEU A 94 18.23 26.32 23.82
N LEU A 95 17.94 26.61 22.53
CA LEU A 95 18.33 27.88 21.92
C LEU A 95 17.67 29.08 22.62
N ARG A 96 16.40 28.95 23.00
CA ARG A 96 15.68 30.00 23.73
C ARG A 96 16.25 30.24 25.14
N GLU A 97 16.64 29.18 25.84
CA GLU A 97 17.31 29.29 27.15
C GLU A 97 18.68 29.96 27.03
N GLU A 98 19.44 29.66 25.97
CA GLU A 98 20.74 30.28 25.72
C GLU A 98 20.61 31.79 25.40
N GLU A 99 19.60 32.17 24.61
CA GLU A 99 19.29 33.58 24.33
C GLU A 99 18.82 34.34 25.57
N ALA A 100 17.96 33.73 26.39
CA ALA A 100 17.52 34.31 27.66
C ALA A 100 18.67 34.46 28.66
N GLY A 101 19.59 33.49 28.73
CA GLY A 101 20.81 33.57 29.52
C GLY A 101 21.75 34.68 29.07
N LYS A 102 21.89 34.89 27.75
CA LYS A 102 22.67 36.01 27.18
C LYS A 102 22.03 37.38 27.46
N GLN A 103 20.71 37.50 27.42
CA GLN A 103 20.03 38.75 27.82
C GLN A 103 20.16 39.03 29.33
N ALA A 104 20.05 38.00 30.18
CA ALA A 104 20.25 38.15 31.63
C ALA A 104 21.71 38.52 31.99
N GLY A 105 22.69 37.95 31.30
CA GLY A 105 24.11 38.31 31.44
C GLY A 105 24.45 39.69 30.87
N SER A 106 23.74 40.14 29.82
CA SER A 106 23.90 41.48 29.23
C SER A 106 23.26 42.58 30.08
N SER A 107 22.24 42.29 30.89
CA SER A 107 21.66 43.26 31.82
C SER A 107 22.45 43.45 33.13
N ALA A 108 23.47 42.62 33.38
CA ALA A 108 24.35 42.76 34.55
C ALA A 108 25.61 43.61 34.27
N VAL A 109 25.89 43.97 33.00
CA VAL A 109 27.03 44.81 32.61
C VAL A 109 26.52 46.10 31.96
N THR A 110 25.79 46.91 32.72
CA THR A 110 25.60 48.33 32.40
C THR A 110 25.31 49.12 33.67
N GLN A 111 26.24 49.05 34.63
CA GLN A 111 26.24 49.97 35.77
C GLN A 111 27.63 50.58 35.87
N GLY A 112 27.81 51.75 35.26
CA GLY A 112 28.97 52.59 35.52
C GLY A 112 29.64 53.22 34.30
N SER A 113 28.96 54.16 33.64
CA SER A 113 29.64 55.36 33.12
C SER A 113 28.58 56.38 32.67
N GLN A 114 28.24 57.29 33.58
CA GLN A 114 27.62 58.57 33.24
C GLN A 114 28.62 59.39 32.41
N PHE A 115 28.18 59.91 31.26
CA PHE A 115 28.73 61.12 30.65
C PHE A 115 27.58 62.00 30.15
N PRO A 116 27.68 63.33 30.24
CA PRO A 116 26.57 64.23 29.95
C PRO A 116 26.49 64.63 28.47
N VAL A 117 25.23 64.63 27.99
CA VAL A 117 24.53 65.51 27.01
C VAL A 117 25.29 66.03 25.78
N SER A 118 24.68 65.89 24.59
CA SER A 118 24.53 66.98 23.62
C SER A 118 23.36 66.73 22.66
N GLU A 119 22.45 67.70 22.61
CA GLU A 119 21.38 67.88 21.62
C GLU A 119 21.93 67.94 20.18
N GLY A 120 21.18 67.36 19.23
CA GLY A 120 21.47 67.54 17.80
C GLY A 120 20.65 66.62 16.89
N ASP A 121 19.60 67.18 16.32
CA ASP A 121 19.04 66.90 14.99
C ASP A 121 18.06 65.73 14.74
N ARG A 122 16.77 66.12 14.76
CA ARG A 122 15.86 66.16 13.59
C ARG A 122 15.59 64.87 12.77
N PHE A 123 14.41 64.30 13.02
CA PHE A 123 13.60 63.41 12.13
C PHE A 123 13.38 64.00 10.71
N PRO A 124 13.00 63.24 9.64
CA PRO A 124 11.94 62.22 9.69
C PRO A 124 12.02 60.96 8.80
N SER A 125 11.23 59.96 9.23
CA SER A 125 10.41 58.98 8.48
C SER A 125 10.59 58.85 6.95
N SER A 126 10.78 57.62 6.45
CA SER A 126 10.03 57.13 5.27
C SER A 126 10.17 55.61 5.03
N PHE A 127 9.00 54.96 4.99
CA PHE A 127 8.52 53.96 4.03
C PHE A 127 9.26 52.63 3.80
N GLY A 128 8.48 51.55 3.89
CA GLY A 128 8.67 50.39 3.01
C GLY A 128 8.08 49.06 3.51
N ASP A 129 6.75 48.96 3.61
CA ASP A 129 6.04 47.68 3.49
C ASP A 129 6.39 47.03 2.14
N VAL A 130 6.74 45.74 2.13
CA VAL A 130 6.43 44.87 0.99
C VAL A 130 6.17 43.45 1.48
N ASP A 131 4.88 43.09 1.46
CA ASP A 131 4.37 41.73 1.38
C ASP A 131 5.09 40.92 0.28
N ASN A 132 5.59 39.73 0.61
CA ASN A 132 5.54 38.59 -0.29
C ASN A 132 6.07 37.34 0.40
N LEU A 133 5.27 36.28 0.45
CA LEU A 133 5.62 34.97 -0.14
C LEU A 133 4.53 33.96 0.23
N ASP A 134 3.47 33.98 -0.58
CA ASP A 134 2.60 32.83 -0.83
C ASP A 134 3.45 31.72 -1.45
N TRP A 135 3.67 30.63 -0.71
CA TRP A 135 4.06 29.34 -1.27
C TRP A 135 3.33 28.24 -0.53
N LEU A 136 2.33 27.66 -1.18
CA LEU A 136 2.29 26.24 -1.56
C LEU A 136 0.87 25.88 -2.04
N SER A 137 0.71 25.83 -3.37
CA SER A 137 -0.22 24.93 -4.07
C SER A 137 0.60 23.82 -4.70
#